data_AF-M5RJD8-F1
#
_entry.id   AF-M5RJD8-F1
#
_cell.length_a   1.000
_cell.length_b   1.000
_cell.length_c   1.000
_cell.angle_alpha   90.00
_cell.angle_beta   90.00
_cell.angle_gamma   90.00
#
_symmetry.space_group_name_H-M   'P 1'
#
loop_
_entity.id
_entity.type
_entity.pdbx_description
1 polymer ?
#
loop_
_entity_poly.entity_id
_entity_poly.type
_entity_poly.pdbx_seq_one_letter_code
_entity_poly.pdbx_strand_id
1 'polypeptide(L)'
;MNLVSGDEMFTNEDQVVEAYSVAWAMMFYLAERQQREFAAILKHTAMRRPFVVYERDERRADFQEVIGMDPYEFSKRVSWFLDSL
;
A
#
# COMPACT_ATOMS: atom_id res chain seq x y z
N MET A 1 8.05 8.89 -3.01
CA MET A 1 7.42 8.26 -1.84
C MET A 1 7.59 6.75 -1.94
N ASN A 2 7.90 6.07 -0.84
CA ASN A 2 8.06 4.61 -0.83
C ASN A 2 6.85 3.98 -0.15
N LEU A 3 5.81 3.67 -0.92
CA LEU A 3 4.60 3.05 -0.39
C LEU A 3 4.85 1.56 -0.10
N VAL A 4 4.04 1.00 0.80
CA VAL A 4 4.00 -0.44 1.17
C VAL A 4 5.24 -0.96 1.89
N SER A 5 6.41 -0.33 1.73
CA SER A 5 7.67 -0.85 2.25
C SER A 5 8.17 -0.20 3.54
N GLY A 6 7.65 0.96 3.96
CA GLY A 6 8.23 1.72 5.04
C GLY A 6 7.17 2.36 5.93
N ASP A 7 7.48 2.41 7.23
CA ASP A 7 6.61 2.97 8.26
C ASP A 7 7.08 4.37 8.71
N GLU A 8 8.11 4.93 8.05
CA GLU A 8 8.81 6.14 8.51
C GLU A 8 7.86 7.34 8.65
N MET A 9 6.95 7.52 7.68
CA MET A 9 5.93 8.59 7.74
C MET A 9 4.91 8.39 8.87
N PHE A 10 4.65 7.14 9.26
CA PHE A 10 3.74 6.84 10.38
C PHE A 10 4.39 7.06 11.74
N THR A 11 5.72 7.00 11.80
CA THR A 11 6.50 7.26 13.02
C THR A 11 6.88 8.73 13.21
N ASN A 12 6.67 9.57 12.20
CA ASN A 12 6.97 11.00 12.24
C ASN A 12 5.69 11.80 12.52
N GLU A 13 5.65 12.51 13.65
CA GLU A 13 4.49 13.32 14.07
C GLU A 13 4.09 14.39 13.04
N ASP A 14 5.07 14.98 12.35
CA ASP A 14 4.81 16.01 11.34
C ASP A 14 4.20 15.43 10.04
N GLN A 15 4.36 14.12 9.81
CA GLN A 15 3.96 13.45 8.56
C GLN A 15 2.82 12.46 8.74
N VAL A 16 2.40 12.17 9.98
CA VAL A 16 1.41 11.13 10.27
C VAL A 16 0.06 11.38 9.56
N VAL A 17 -0.36 12.64 9.50
CA VAL A 17 -1.60 13.04 8.81
C VAL A 17 -1.50 12.77 7.31
N GLU A 18 -0.37 13.11 6.69
CA GLU A 18 -0.10 12.84 5.29
C GLU A 18 0.00 11.32 5.03
N ALA A 19 0.63 10.57 5.93
CA ALA A 19 0.77 9.12 5.83
C ALA A 19 -0.60 8.43 5.70
N TYR A 20 -1.53 8.75 6.59
CA TYR A 20 -2.89 8.21 6.53
C TYR A 20 -3.68 8.73 5.32
N SER A 21 -3.47 9.98 4.93
CA SER A 21 -4.14 10.56 3.76
C SER A 21 -3.75 9.82 2.48
N VAL A 22 -2.45 9.55 2.29
CA VAL A 22 -1.98 8.78 1.13
C VAL A 22 -2.37 7.30 1.24
N ALA A 23 -2.37 6.70 2.43
CA ALA A 23 -2.84 5.33 2.61
C ALA A 23 -4.31 5.19 2.17
N TRP A 24 -5.17 6.15 2.54
CA TRP A 24 -6.56 6.17 2.06
C TRP A 24 -6.67 6.36 0.56
N ALA A 25 -5.89 7.26 -0.03
CA ALA A 25 -5.85 7.45 -1.48
C ALA A 25 -5.42 6.19 -2.23
N MET A 26 -4.45 5.45 -1.71
CA MET A 26 -4.03 4.16 -2.23
C MET A 26 -5.18 3.14 -2.20
N MET A 27 -5.90 3.04 -1.08
CA MET A 27 -7.05 2.14 -0.96
C MET A 27 -8.15 2.49 -1.96
N PHE A 28 -8.43 3.79 -2.11
CA PHE A 28 -9.39 4.28 -3.11
C PHE A 28 -8.95 3.97 -4.54
N TYR A 29 -7.70 4.24 -4.88
CA TYR A 29 -7.13 3.94 -6.21
C TYR A 29 -7.28 2.44 -6.55
N LEU A 30 -6.94 1.56 -5.61
CA LEU A 30 -7.08 0.12 -5.79
C LEU A 30 -8.55 -0.30 -5.97
N ALA A 31 -9.46 0.26 -5.16
CA ALA A 31 -10.89 -0.02 -5.25
C ALA A 31 -11.51 0.45 -6.58
N GLU A 32 -11.00 1.53 -7.18
CA GLU A 32 -11.52 2.05 -8.44
C GLU A 32 -10.86 1.42 -9.68
N ARG A 33 -9.55 1.16 -9.63
CA ARG A 33 -8.75 0.81 -10.81
C ARG A 33 -8.30 -0.65 -10.85
N GLN A 34 -8.24 -1.33 -9.71
CA GLN A 34 -7.65 -2.67 -9.57
C GLN A 34 -8.46 -3.53 -8.58
N GLN A 35 -9.78 -3.62 -8.79
CA GLN A 35 -10.71 -4.26 -7.86
C GLN A 35 -10.38 -5.72 -7.52
N ARG A 36 -9.89 -6.48 -8.50
CA ARG A 36 -9.58 -7.91 -8.32
C ARG A 36 -8.34 -8.08 -7.45
N GLU A 37 -7.30 -7.33 -7.77
CA GLU A 37 -6.04 -7.30 -7.05
C GLU A 37 -6.25 -6.74 -5.64
N PHE A 38 -7.12 -5.74 -5.49
CA PHE A 38 -7.52 -5.19 -4.20
C PHE A 38 -8.22 -6.24 -3.32
N ALA A 39 -9.18 -6.97 -3.87
CA ALA A 39 -9.81 -8.07 -3.15
C ALA A 39 -8.81 -9.18 -2.78
N ALA A 40 -7.86 -9.46 -3.68
CA ALA A 40 -6.83 -10.47 -3.46
C ALA A 40 -5.87 -10.08 -2.33
N ILE A 41 -5.40 -8.82 -2.26
CA ILE A 41 -4.46 -8.39 -1.21
C ILE A 41 -5.14 -8.32 0.17
N LEU A 42 -6.43 -7.97 0.20
CA LEU A 42 -7.23 -8.03 1.43
C LEU A 42 -7.41 -9.47 1.91
N LYS A 43 -7.72 -10.40 1.00
CA LYS A 43 -7.81 -11.83 1.32
C LYS A 43 -6.47 -12.38 1.80
N HIS A 44 -5.37 -12.03 1.13
CA HIS A 44 -4.01 -12.41 1.53
C HIS A 44 -3.70 -11.93 2.94
N THR A 45 -3.94 -10.65 3.22
CA THR A 45 -3.74 -10.04 4.54
C THR A 45 -4.58 -10.73 5.63
N ALA A 46 -5.83 -11.09 5.32
CA ALA A 46 -6.72 -11.76 6.27
C ALA A 46 -6.29 -13.20 6.61
N MET A 47 -5.51 -13.86 5.75
CA MET A 47 -4.97 -15.21 5.99
C MET A 47 -3.67 -15.20 6.80
N ARG A 48 -3.04 -14.03 6.98
CA ARG A 48 -1.79 -13.93 7.74
C ARG A 48 -2.03 -14.29 9.20
N ARG A 49 -1.04 -14.97 9.81
CA ARG A 49 -1.10 -15.34 11.22
C ARG A 49 -1.14 -14.07 12.09
N PRO A 50 -2.10 -13.96 13.03
CA PRO A 50 -2.17 -12.79 13.90
C PRO A 50 -0.96 -12.72 14.83
N PHE A 51 -0.58 -11.49 15.20
CA PHE A 51 0.52 -11.19 16.14
C PHE A 51 1.91 -11.67 15.69
N VAL A 52 2.13 -11.81 14.38
CA VAL A 52 3.45 -12.05 13.79
C VAL A 52 3.95 -10.76 13.15
N VAL A 53 5.23 -10.45 13.37
CA VAL A 53 5.89 -9.31 12.73
C VAL A 53 5.78 -9.48 11.20
N TYR A 54 5.36 -8.42 10.51
CA TYR A 54 5.28 -8.42 9.05
C TYR A 54 6.49 -7.67 8.51
N GLU A 55 7.52 -8.41 8.13
CA GLU A 55 8.77 -7.80 7.72
C GLU A 55 8.59 -6.98 6.44
N ARG A 56 9.42 -5.95 6.29
CA ARG A 56 9.38 -5.05 5.14
C ARG A 56 9.47 -5.81 3.81
N ASP A 57 10.38 -6.77 3.71
CA ASP A 57 10.60 -7.49 2.47
C ASP A 57 9.46 -8.46 2.16
N GLU A 58 8.83 -9.05 3.18
CA GLU A 58 7.61 -9.84 3.03
C GLU A 58 6.46 -8.98 2.50
N ARG A 59 6.26 -7.78 3.09
CA ARG A 59 5.23 -6.82 2.62
C ARG A 59 5.37 -6.49 1.14
N ARG A 60 6.61 -6.24 0.71
CA ARG A 60 6.91 -5.90 -0.68
C ARG A 60 6.69 -7.09 -1.60
N ALA A 61 7.16 -8.27 -1.21
CA ALA A 61 7.03 -9.49 -2.00
C ALA A 61 5.54 -9.85 -2.20
N ASP A 62 4.77 -9.89 -1.11
CA ASP A 62 3.35 -10.18 -1.12
C ASP A 62 2.57 -9.17 -1.97
N PHE A 63 2.86 -7.87 -1.81
CA PHE A 63 2.22 -6.84 -2.62
C PHE A 63 2.56 -7.01 -4.11
N GLN A 64 3.82 -7.24 -4.44
CA GLN A 64 4.24 -7.43 -5.82
C GLN A 64 3.62 -8.69 -6.45
N GLU A 65 3.53 -9.78 -5.71
CA GLU A 65 2.89 -11.03 -6.16
C GLU A 65 1.40 -10.84 -6.41
N VAL A 66 0.69 -10.17 -5.50
CA VAL A 66 -0.77 -10.05 -5.55
C VAL A 66 -1.24 -8.91 -6.47
N ILE A 67 -0.59 -7.76 -6.43
CA ILE A 67 -0.93 -6.59 -7.27
C ILE A 67 -0.31 -6.72 -8.66
N GLY A 68 0.70 -7.59 -8.83
CA GLY A 68 1.37 -7.80 -10.11
C GLY A 68 2.26 -6.62 -10.52
N MET A 69 2.73 -5.82 -9.56
CA MET A 69 3.51 -4.61 -9.80
C MET A 69 4.51 -4.36 -8.69
N ASP A 70 5.70 -3.87 -9.07
CA ASP A 70 6.65 -3.36 -8.11
C ASP A 70 6.05 -2.18 -7.29
N PRO A 71 6.20 -2.18 -5.95
CA PRO A 71 5.63 -1.14 -5.08
C PRO A 71 6.05 0.30 -5.41
N TYR A 72 7.24 0.50 -5.99
CA TYR A 72 7.72 1.82 -6.39
C TYR A 72 7.05 2.30 -7.68
N GLU A 73 6.82 1.41 -8.65
CA GLU A 73 6.01 1.76 -9.83
C GLU A 73 4.55 2.02 -9.45
N PHE A 74 4.02 1.26 -8.49
CA PHE A 74 2.70 1.51 -7.94
C PHE A 74 2.60 2.89 -7.27
N SER A 75 3.61 3.30 -6.50
CA SER A 75 3.59 4.60 -5.82
C SER A 75 3.56 5.79 -6.79
N LYS A 76 4.23 5.68 -7.94
CA LYS A 76 4.12 6.68 -9.01
C LYS A 76 2.69 6.80 -9.55
N ARG A 77 2.00 5.67 -9.75
CA ARG A 77 0.61 5.67 -10.24
C ARG A 77 -0.35 6.33 -9.26
N VAL A 78 -0.19 6.07 -7.97
CA VAL A 78 -0.98 6.73 -6.92
C VAL A 78 -0.70 8.23 -6.87
N SER A 79 0.58 8.64 -7.00
CA SER A 79 0.94 10.06 -7.08
C SER A 79 0.26 10.76 -8.26
N TRP A 80 0.33 10.18 -9.46
CA TRP A 80 -0.34 10.76 -10.63
C TRP A 80 -1.85 10.79 -10.51
N PHE A 81 -2.43 9.78 -9.87
CA PHE A 81 -3.86 9.78 -9.58
C PHE A 81 -4.23 10.94 -8.65
N LEU A 82 -3.48 11.14 -7.57
CA LEU A 82 -3.69 12.25 -6.64
C LEU A 82 -3.52 13.62 -7.32
N ASP A 83 -2.54 13.76 -8.21
CA ASP A 83 -2.31 14.99 -8.98
C ASP A 83 -3.43 15.27 -10.01
N SER A 84 -4.24 14.26 -10.34
CA SER A 84 -5.33 14.35 -11.32
C SER A 84 -6.71 14.63 -10.72
N LEU A 85 -6.83 14.67 -9.38
CA LEU A 85 -8.05 15.00 -8.64
C LEU A 85 -8.25 16.52 -8.55
#